data_AF-A0A7X8G3Z2-F1
#
_entry.id   AF-A0A7X8G3Z2-F1
#
_cell.length_a   1.000
_cell.length_b   1.000
_cell.length_c   1.000
_cell.angle_alpha   90.00
_cell.angle_beta   90.00
_cell.angle_gamma   90.00
#
_symmetry.space_group_name_H-M   'P 1'
#
loop_
_entity.id
_entity.type
_entity.pdbx_description
1 polymer ?
#
loop_
_entity_poly.entity_id
_entity_poly.type
_entity_poly.pdbx_seq_one_letter_code
_entity_poly.pdbx_strand_id
1 'polypeptide(L)' 'MKYIVSTGGDTSMQICKSLNAQGIELIDEIEPGIPIGKIVGGDADGTLIVTKSGGFGTDNVFIKIMEYIKNI' A
#
# COMPACT_ATOMS: atom_id res chain seq x y z
N MET A 1 -0.57 14.92 2.34
CA MET A 1 -1.13 13.62 2.78
C MET A 1 0.02 12.65 3.01
N LYS A 2 -0.05 11.79 4.03
CA LYS A 2 0.96 10.73 4.27
C LYS A 2 0.45 9.42 3.66
N TYR A 3 1.34 8.65 3.06
CA TYR A 3 1.04 7.34 2.48
C TYR A 3 2.27 6.44 2.57
N ILE A 4 2.05 5.12 2.53
CA ILE A 4 3.08 4.09 2.54
C ILE A 4 2.99 3.33 1.22
N VAL A 5 4.13 3.12 0.56
CA VAL A 5 4.23 2.20 -0.58
C VAL A 5 5.26 1.14 -0.22
N SER A 6 4.86 -0.13 -0.27
CA SER A 6 5.74 -1.25 0.08
C SER A 6 5.74 -2.32 -1.02
N THR A 7 6.89 -2.97 -1.18
CA THR A 7 7.06 -4.12 -2.08
C THR A 7 7.60 -5.32 -1.33
N GLY A 8 7.04 -6.49 -1.62
CA GLY A 8 7.22 -7.72 -0.87
C GLY A 8 6.13 -7.92 0.19
N GLY A 9 5.57 -9.11 0.23
CA GLY A 9 4.54 -9.48 1.22
C GLY A 9 5.09 -9.42 2.64
N ASP A 10 6.27 -10.00 2.87
CA ASP A 10 6.92 -9.99 4.18
C ASP A 10 7.22 -8.57 4.66
N THR A 11 7.77 -7.71 3.79
CA THR A 11 8.01 -6.30 4.10
C THR A 11 6.72 -5.59 4.49
N SER A 12 5.65 -5.77 3.70
CA SER A 12 4.35 -5.14 3.96
C SER A 12 3.75 -5.62 5.28
N MET A 13 3.86 -6.92 5.57
CA MET A 13 3.42 -7.52 6.82
C MET A 13 4.21 -6.99 8.03
N GLN A 14 5.54 -6.87 7.92
CA GLN A 14 6.37 -6.32 8.99
C GLN A 14 6.08 -4.85 9.25
N ILE A 15 5.80 -4.06 8.20
CA ILE A 15 5.35 -2.67 8.34
C ILE A 15 4.04 -2.64 9.14
N CYS A 16 3.02 -3.40 8.74
CA CYS A 16 1.74 -3.46 9.46
C CYS A 16 1.91 -3.87 10.92
N LYS A 17 2.73 -4.89 11.20
CA LYS A 17 3.05 -5.32 12.57
C LYS A 17 3.73 -4.22 13.38
N SER A 18 4.72 -3.54 12.81
CA SER A 18 5.45 -2.47 13.49
C SER A 18 4.58 -1.26 13.83
N LEU A 19 3.50 -1.05 13.04
CA LEU A 19 2.52 0.01 13.23
C LEU A 19 1.35 -0.42 14.12
N ASN A 20 1.35 -1.63 14.67
CA ASN A 20 0.22 -2.21 15.40
C ASN A 20 -1.09 -2.19 14.60
N ALA A 21 -1.01 -2.29 13.27
CA ALA A 21 -2.17 -2.31 12.39
C ALA A 21 -2.97 -3.60 12.59
N GLN A 22 -4.29 -3.47 12.64
CA GLN A 22 -5.22 -4.60 12.72
C GLN A 22 -5.51 -5.20 11.34
N GLY A 23 -5.40 -4.39 10.30
CA GLY A 23 -5.60 -4.81 8.92
C GLY A 23 -5.48 -3.68 7.93
N ILE A 24 -5.86 -3.98 6.69
CA ILE A 24 -5.96 -3.01 5.60
C ILE A 24 -7.38 -3.11 5.06
N GLU A 25 -8.11 -2.01 5.06
CA GLU A 25 -9.37 -1.86 4.33
C GLU A 25 -9.04 -1.57 2.85
N LEU A 26 -9.40 -2.49 1.96
CA LEU A 26 -9.16 -2.32 0.53
C LEU A 26 -10.04 -1.23 -0.05
N ILE A 27 -9.45 -0.36 -0.87
CA ILE A 27 -10.16 0.72 -1.57
C ILE A 27 -10.32 0.34 -3.04
N ASP A 28 -9.21 0.01 -3.71
CA ASP A 28 -9.16 -0.22 -5.15
C ASP A 28 -7.88 -0.97 -5.52
N GLU A 29 -7.68 -1.18 -6.82
CA GLU A 29 -6.48 -1.76 -7.41
C GLU A 29 -5.93 -0.83 -8.51
N ILE A 30 -4.69 -0.34 -8.34
CA ILE A 30 -4.08 0.64 -9.26
C ILE A 30 -3.70 -0.03 -10.58
N GLU A 31 -3.16 -1.24 -10.50
CA GLU A 31 -2.88 -2.16 -11.59
C GLU A 31 -3.10 -3.59 -11.10
N PRO A 32 -3.33 -4.59 -11.98
CA PRO A 32 -3.49 -5.98 -11.56
C PRO A 32 -2.37 -6.46 -10.63
N GLY A 33 -2.74 -6.84 -9.41
CA GLY A 33 -1.86 -7.26 -8.31
C GLY A 33 -1.27 -6.13 -7.47
N ILE A 34 -1.71 -4.88 -7.63
CA ILE A 34 -1.23 -3.68 -6.94
C ILE A 34 -2.38 -2.99 -6.19
N PRO A 35 -2.84 -3.54 -5.05
CA PRO A 35 -3.93 -2.97 -4.27
C PRO A 35 -3.52 -1.68 -3.55
N ILE A 36 -4.48 -0.76 -3.43
CA ILE A 36 -4.47 0.38 -2.52
C ILE A 36 -5.55 0.21 -1.45
N GLY A 37 -5.20 0.55 -0.21
CA GLY A 37 -6.13 0.52 0.91
C GLY A 37 -5.79 1.53 1.99
N LYS A 38 -6.53 1.47 3.10
CA LYS A 38 -6.26 2.22 4.32
C LYS A 38 -5.84 1.28 5.44
N ILE A 39 -4.83 1.67 6.20
CA ILE A 39 -4.49 0.99 7.44
C ILE A 39 -5.63 1.16 8.44
N VAL A 40 -6.03 0.06 9.09
CA VAL A 40 -7.04 0.05 10.15
C VAL A 40 -6.36 -0.24 11.49
N GLY A 41 -6.55 0.65 12.46
CA GLY A 41 -5.97 0.59 13.79
C GLY A 41 -4.48 0.91 13.86
N GLY A 42 -3.97 0.96 15.09
CA GLY A 42 -2.55 1.19 15.37
C GLY A 42 -2.09 2.64 15.15
N ASP A 43 -0.79 2.82 15.03
CA ASP A 43 -0.12 4.14 15.02
C ASP A 43 -0.30 4.89 13.69
N ALA A 44 -0.77 4.20 12.65
CA ALA A 44 -0.97 4.74 11.32
C ALA A 44 -2.42 4.59 10.82
N ASP A 45 -3.39 4.47 11.73
CA ASP A 45 -4.82 4.37 11.40
C ASP A 45 -5.25 5.45 10.37
N GLY A 46 -6.00 5.02 9.36
CA GLY A 46 -6.46 5.87 8.26
C GLY A 46 -5.41 6.23 7.20
N THR A 47 -4.14 5.85 7.37
CA THR A 47 -3.07 6.12 6.38
C THR A 47 -3.26 5.25 5.14
N LEU A 48 -3.12 5.86 3.94
CA LEU A 48 -3.14 5.10 2.69
C LEU A 48 -1.90 4.21 2.60
N ILE A 49 -2.11 2.97 2.18
CA ILE A 49 -1.07 2.00 1.91
C ILE A 49 -1.28 1.34 0.55
N VAL A 50 -0.21 1.30 -0.24
CA VAL A 50 -0.14 0.51 -1.47
C VAL A 50 0.83 -0.63 -1.22
N THR A 51 0.38 -1.86 -1.48
CA THR A 51 1.25 -3.04 -1.36
C THR A 51 1.44 -3.67 -2.73
N LYS A 52 2.66 -4.14 -3.00
CA LYS A 52 3.02 -4.81 -4.24
C LYS A 52 3.77 -6.10 -3.92
N SER A 53 3.43 -7.21 -4.59
CA SER A 53 4.26 -8.42 -4.54
C SER A 53 5.61 -8.19 -5.25
N GLY A 54 6.68 -8.82 -4.76
CA GLY A 54 8.05 -8.54 -5.21
C GLY A 54 8.24 -8.53 -6.73
N GLY A 55 7.71 -9.54 -7.42
CA GLY A 55 7.81 -9.68 -8.89
C GLY A 55 6.60 -9.18 -9.70
N PHE A 56 5.65 -8.45 -9.10
CA PHE A 56 4.43 -7.99 -9.78
C PHE A 56 4.54 -6.54 -10.29
N GLY A 57 3.70 -6.20 -11.28
CA GLY A 57 3.62 -4.86 -11.85
C GLY A 57 4.53 -4.64 -13.05
N THR A 58 4.25 -3.58 -13.80
CA THR A 58 5.08 -3.15 -14.94
C THR A 58 6.36 -2.44 -14.48
N ASP A 59 7.34 -2.25 -15.36
CA ASP A 59 8.59 -1.54 -15.05
C ASP A 59 8.36 -0.13 -14.45
N ASN A 60 7.24 0.49 -14.81
CA ASN A 60 6.85 1.83 -14.35
C ASN A 60 5.83 1.80 -13.19
N VAL A 61 5.62 0.66 -12.53
CA VAL A 61 4.55 0.51 -11.52
C VAL A 61 4.64 1.56 -10.41
N PHE A 62 5.83 1.88 -9.92
CA PHE A 62 5.98 2.91 -8.88
C PHE A 62 5.65 4.31 -9.38
N ILE A 63 5.92 4.62 -10.65
CA ILE A 63 5.52 5.90 -11.25
C ILE A 63 4.00 6.00 -11.28
N LYS A 64 3.33 4.94 -11.75
CA LYS A 64 1.86 4.86 -11.82
C LYS A 64 1.21 4.96 -10.44
N ILE A 65 1.78 4.31 -9.42
CA ILE A 65 1.34 4.46 -8.03
C ILE A 65 1.39 5.92 -7.60
N MET A 66 2.50 6.61 -7.87
CA MET A 66 2.68 8.01 -7.49
C MET A 66 1.74 8.95 -8.25
N GLU A 67 1.45 8.66 -9.52
CA GLU A 67 0.47 9.40 -10.31
C GLU A 67 -0.95 9.19 -9.79
N TYR A 68 -1.33 7.95 -9.48
CA TYR A 68 -2.63 7.63 -8.88
C TYR A 68 -2.84 8.37 -7.56
N ILE A 69 -1.87 8.30 -6.64
CA ILE A 69 -1.95 8.94 -5.31
C ILE A 69 -2.04 10.47 -5.42
N LYS A 70 -1.44 11.11 -6.44
CA LYS A 70 -1.53 12.56 -6.64
C LYS A 70 -2.91 13.03 -7.10
N ASN A 71 -3.70 12.13 -7.68
CA ASN A 71 -4.99 12.43 -8.30
C ASN A 71 -6.19 12.05 -7.40
N ILE A 72 -5.94 11.63 -6.17
CA ILE A 72 -6.94 11.32 -5.12
C ILE A 72 -6.77 12.26 -3.92
#